data_AF-A0A2V9UU10-F1
#
_entry.id   AF-A0A2V9UU10-F1
#
_cell.length_a   1.000
_cell.length_b   1.000
_cell.length_c   1.000
_cell.angle_alpha   90.00
_cell.angle_beta   90.00
_cell.angle_gamma   90.00
#
_symmetry.space_group_name_H-M   'P 1'
#
loop_
_entity.id
_entity.type
_entity.pdbx_description
1 polymer ?
#
loop_
_entity_poly.entity_id
_entity_poly.type
_entity_poly.pdbx_seq_one_letter_code
_entity_poly.pdbx_strand_id
1 'polypeptide(L)'
;MVPDVVDENARKTPHHYRVAPFRSAERLSGKSRDFVVERSLETLGRLLGLSVQDLARRLEAAYLHDWRTDPFSRGAYSYGKVRADGAQEELGRPVEDTLFFAGEASDVSGNNGTVHGAIASGRRATAEIVQRVGSSKSVE
;
A
#
# COMPACT_ATOMS: atom_id res chain seq x y z
N MET A 1 -15.24 -28.53 18.46
CA MET A 1 -16.45 -28.35 17.65
C MET A 1 -16.87 -26.89 17.80
N VAL A 2 -16.41 -26.05 16.89
CA VAL A 2 -16.82 -24.64 16.79
C VAL A 2 -18.02 -24.63 15.86
N PRO A 3 -19.17 -24.04 16.22
CA PRO A 3 -20.27 -23.97 15.28
C PRO A 3 -19.93 -22.93 14.22
N ASP A 4 -19.68 -23.41 13.00
CA ASP A 4 -19.85 -22.63 11.77
C ASP A 4 -21.32 -22.22 11.68
N VAL A 5 -21.62 -20.97 12.00
CA VAL A 5 -22.85 -20.31 11.56
C VAL A 5 -22.42 -19.23 10.60
N VAL A 6 -22.08 -19.63 9.39
CA VAL A 6 -22.10 -18.73 8.25
C VAL A 6 -23.57 -18.61 7.88
N ASP A 7 -24.21 -17.52 8.30
CA ASP A 7 -25.57 -17.19 7.87
C ASP A 7 -25.55 -16.94 6.35
N GLU A 8 -25.93 -17.96 5.57
CA GLU A 8 -26.03 -17.89 4.11
C GLU A 8 -27.07 -16.86 3.62
N ASN A 9 -27.90 -16.32 4.52
CA ASN A 9 -28.92 -15.30 4.23
C ASN A 9 -28.60 -13.92 4.81
N ALA A 10 -27.42 -13.71 5.39
CA ALA A 10 -26.97 -12.37 5.75
C ALA A 10 -26.84 -11.55 4.47
N ARG A 11 -27.76 -10.59 4.25
CA ARG A 11 -27.63 -9.61 3.16
C ARG A 11 -26.26 -8.96 3.28
N LYS A 12 -25.39 -9.15 2.29
CA LYS A 12 -24.08 -8.47 2.24
C LYS A 12 -24.33 -6.97 2.40
N THR A 13 -23.79 -6.37 3.45
CA THR A 13 -23.82 -4.92 3.61
C THR A 13 -23.11 -4.28 2.42
N PRO A 14 -23.74 -3.33 1.71
CA PRO A 14 -23.13 -2.74 0.52
C PRO A 14 -21.93 -1.88 0.89
N HIS A 15 -20.73 -2.44 0.73
CA HIS A 15 -19.49 -1.70 0.87
C HIS A 15 -19.15 -0.97 -0.44
N HIS A 16 -18.92 0.33 -0.36
CA HIS A 16 -18.39 1.12 -1.46
C HIS A 16 -16.92 1.42 -1.20
N TYR A 17 -16.07 1.06 -2.16
CA TYR A 17 -14.64 1.33 -2.12
C TYR A 17 -14.27 2.43 -3.11
N ARG A 18 -13.51 3.43 -2.67
CA ARG A 18 -13.01 4.51 -3.50
C ARG A 18 -11.50 4.60 -3.36
N VAL A 19 -10.83 4.75 -4.49
CA VAL A 19 -9.41 5.11 -4.57
C VAL A 19 -9.30 6.56 -5.03
N ALA A 20 -8.44 7.34 -4.38
CA ALA A 20 -8.06 8.68 -4.84
C ALA A 20 -6.63 8.61 -5.39
N PRO A 21 -6.44 8.55 -6.72
CA PRO A 21 -5.10 8.48 -7.30
C PRO A 21 -4.53 9.89 -7.58
N PHE A 22 -3.19 9.98 -7.62
CA PHE A 22 -2.43 11.16 -8.09
C PHE A 22 -2.89 12.49 -7.46
N ARG A 23 -3.19 13.51 -8.28
CA ARG A 23 -3.63 14.84 -7.83
C ARG A 23 -4.86 14.81 -6.95
N SER A 24 -5.71 13.80 -7.08
CA SER A 24 -6.87 13.65 -6.18
C SER A 24 -6.43 13.22 -4.78
N ALA A 25 -5.41 12.37 -4.65
CA ALA A 25 -4.79 12.06 -3.37
C ALA A 25 -4.18 13.32 -2.74
N GLU A 26 -3.43 14.11 -3.52
CA GLU A 26 -2.77 15.33 -3.05
C GLU A 26 -3.78 16.36 -2.49
N ARG A 27 -4.93 16.52 -3.14
CA ARG A 27 -5.98 17.44 -2.67
C ARG A 27 -6.68 16.98 -1.39
N LEU A 28 -6.75 15.67 -1.16
CA LEU A 28 -7.41 15.07 0.00
C LEU A 28 -6.44 14.83 1.17
N SER A 29 -5.14 14.80 0.91
CA SER A 29 -4.14 14.53 1.93
C SER A 29 -4.15 15.61 3.02
N GLY A 30 -4.06 15.17 4.28
CA GLY A 30 -4.14 16.02 5.47
C GLY A 30 -5.52 16.66 5.73
N LYS A 31 -6.55 16.32 4.96
CA LYS A 31 -7.93 16.78 5.24
C LYS A 31 -8.57 15.95 6.35
N SER A 32 -9.54 16.55 7.04
CA SER A 32 -10.30 15.85 8.07
C SER A 32 -11.12 14.71 7.48
N ARG A 33 -11.38 13.68 8.28
CA ARG A 33 -12.22 12.54 7.91
C ARG A 33 -13.58 13.01 7.38
N ASP A 34 -14.23 13.93 8.09
CA ASP A 34 -15.57 14.41 7.73
C ASP A 34 -15.58 15.12 6.38
N PHE A 35 -14.55 15.93 6.08
CA PHE A 35 -14.41 16.56 4.77
C PHE A 35 -14.32 15.52 3.65
N VAL A 36 -13.52 14.47 3.82
CA VAL A 36 -13.34 13.44 2.80
C VAL A 36 -14.60 12.58 2.64
N VAL A 37 -15.31 12.29 3.74
CA VAL A 37 -16.60 11.58 3.73
C VAL A 37 -17.66 12.41 3.00
N GLU A 38 -17.79 13.70 3.32
CA GLU A 38 -18.75 14.61 2.67
C GLU A 38 -18.54 14.64 1.15
N ARG A 39 -17.30 14.87 0.68
CA ARG A 39 -16.96 14.85 -0.75
C ARG A 39 -17.24 13.51 -1.41
N SER A 40 -17.14 12.41 -0.67
CA SER A 40 -17.46 11.06 -1.15
C SER A 40 -18.97 10.87 -1.30
N LEU A 41 -19.76 11.31 -0.33
CA LEU A 41 -21.23 11.27 -0.39
C LEU A 41 -21.77 12.16 -1.52
N GLU A 42 -21.21 13.35 -1.73
CA GLU A 42 -21.56 14.21 -2.88
C GLU A 42 -21.26 13.57 -4.24
N THR A 43 -20.14 12.83 -4.33
CA THR A 43 -19.79 12.10 -5.56
C THR A 43 -20.77 10.94 -5.77
N LEU A 44 -21.05 10.17 -4.72
CA LEU A 44 -21.95 9.03 -4.77
C LEU A 44 -23.40 9.45 -5.06
N GLY A 45 -23.87 10.55 -4.48
CA GLY A 45 -25.21 11.09 -4.72
C GLY A 45 -25.42 11.45 -6.19
N ARG A 46 -24.43 12.07 -6.82
CA ARG A 46 -24.47 12.37 -8.26
C ARG A 46 -24.47 11.10 -9.12
N LEU A 47 -23.70 10.08 -8.75
CA LEU A 47 -23.61 8.82 -9.51
C LEU A 47 -24.88 7.97 -9.40
N LEU A 48 -25.51 7.95 -8.22
CA LEU A 48 -26.67 7.11 -7.93
C LEU A 48 -28.01 7.84 -8.07
N GLY A 49 -28.01 9.16 -8.30
CA GLY A 49 -29.23 9.97 -8.32
C GLY A 49 -29.92 10.06 -6.95
N LEU A 50 -29.15 9.98 -5.86
CA LEU A 50 -29.64 10.02 -4.48
C LEU A 50 -29.22 11.33 -3.80
N SER A 51 -30.02 11.79 -2.84
CA SER A 51 -29.65 12.96 -2.03
C SER A 51 -28.49 12.61 -1.09
N VAL A 52 -27.64 13.60 -0.78
CA VAL A 52 -26.55 13.43 0.20
C VAL A 52 -27.12 13.07 1.57
N GLN A 53 -28.27 13.65 1.95
CA GLN A 53 -28.93 13.32 3.20
C GLN A 53 -29.37 11.85 3.27
N ASP A 54 -29.91 11.30 2.17
CA ASP A 54 -30.29 9.89 2.10
C ASP A 54 -29.08 8.96 2.25
N LEU A 55 -27.98 9.29 1.57
CA LEU A 55 -26.74 8.51 1.66
C LEU A 55 -26.11 8.60 3.04
N ALA A 56 -26.07 9.79 3.65
CA ALA A 56 -25.55 9.99 5.00
C ALA A 56 -26.34 9.17 6.04
N ARG A 57 -27.67 9.09 5.92
CA ARG A 57 -28.51 8.25 6.80
C ARG A 57 -28.24 6.75 6.66
N ARG A 58 -27.72 6.31 5.52
CA ARG A 58 -27.42 4.90 5.23
C ARG A 58 -25.95 4.55 5.46
N LEU A 59 -25.10 5.53 5.77
CA LEU A 59 -23.68 5.33 6.01
C LEU A 59 -23.47 4.77 7.43
N GLU A 60 -23.15 3.49 7.51
CA GLU A 60 -22.88 2.82 8.79
C GLU A 60 -21.47 3.14 9.31
N ALA A 61 -20.47 3.13 8.42
CA ALA A 61 -19.08 3.37 8.77
C ALA A 61 -18.30 3.93 7.58
N ALA A 62 -17.22 4.66 7.88
CA ALA A 62 -16.25 5.10 6.88
C ALA A 62 -14.82 4.94 7.43
N TYR A 63 -13.98 4.31 6.61
CA TYR A 63 -12.57 4.05 6.88
C TYR A 63 -11.72 4.78 5.84
N LEU A 64 -10.69 5.47 6.30
CA LEU A 64 -9.81 6.27 5.48
C LEU A 64 -8.38 6.07 5.94
N HIS A 65 -7.46 5.97 4.98
CA HIS A 65 -6.03 5.92 5.27
C HIS A 65 -5.30 6.90 4.35
N ASP A 66 -4.63 7.88 4.95
CA ASP A 66 -3.74 8.80 4.22
C ASP A 66 -2.32 8.26 4.27
N TRP A 67 -1.99 7.42 3.27
CA TRP A 67 -0.66 6.83 3.11
C TRP A 67 0.45 7.87 2.99
N ARG A 68 0.15 9.09 2.53
CA ARG A 68 1.16 10.14 2.32
C ARG A 68 1.61 10.75 3.65
N THR A 69 0.70 10.94 4.59
CA THR A 69 1.01 11.51 5.92
C THR A 69 1.35 10.46 6.96
N ASP A 70 1.11 9.18 6.68
CA ASP A 70 1.54 8.08 7.53
C ASP A 70 3.07 8.12 7.73
N PRO A 71 3.57 8.30 8.97
CA PRO A 71 5.00 8.45 9.22
C PRO A 71 5.82 7.21 8.89
N PHE A 72 5.20 6.03 8.83
CA PHE A 72 5.84 4.75 8.54
C PHE A 72 5.81 4.40 7.06
N SER A 73 4.84 4.91 6.28
CA SER A 73 4.75 4.64 4.84
C SER A 73 5.24 5.79 3.97
N ARG A 74 4.91 7.05 4.32
CA ARG A 74 5.28 8.29 3.60
C ARG A 74 4.92 8.29 2.10
N GLY A 75 3.94 7.48 1.72
CA GLY A 75 3.57 7.15 0.36
C GLY A 75 2.89 5.78 0.30
N ALA A 76 2.27 5.46 -0.83
CA ALA A 76 1.62 4.16 -1.01
C ALA A 76 2.61 3.08 -1.46
N TYR A 77 3.25 3.29 -2.62
CA TYR A 77 4.23 2.38 -3.21
C TYR A 77 5.11 3.13 -4.21
N SER A 78 6.27 2.57 -4.53
CA SER A 78 7.22 3.14 -5.47
C SER A 78 6.71 3.12 -6.91
N TYR A 79 7.24 4.05 -7.71
CA TYR A 79 7.11 4.05 -9.16
C TYR A 79 8.36 4.69 -9.76
N GLY A 80 8.78 4.20 -10.93
CA GLY A 80 9.89 4.80 -11.66
C GLY A 80 9.52 6.20 -12.13
N LYS A 81 10.35 7.20 -11.79
CA LYS A 81 10.24 8.53 -12.38
C LYS A 81 10.91 8.55 -13.75
N VAL A 82 10.60 9.56 -14.56
CA VAL A 82 11.33 9.84 -15.79
C VAL A 82 12.82 9.96 -15.45
N ARG A 83 13.67 9.17 -16.15
CA ARG A 83 15.13 9.06 -15.93
C ARG A 83 15.55 8.42 -14.59
N ALA A 84 14.72 7.52 -14.04
CA ALA A 84 15.07 6.73 -12.86
C ALA A 84 15.49 5.28 -13.20
N ASP A 85 16.00 5.06 -14.42
CA ASP A 85 16.50 3.75 -14.83
C ASP A 85 17.65 3.32 -13.91
N GLY A 86 17.62 2.08 -13.44
CA GLY A 86 18.62 1.57 -12.48
C GLY A 86 18.37 1.92 -11.01
N ALA A 87 17.28 2.63 -10.68
CA ALA A 87 17.03 3.08 -9.31
C ALA A 87 16.81 1.91 -8.34
N GLN A 88 16.16 0.84 -8.77
CA GLN A 88 15.86 -0.34 -7.95
C GLN A 88 17.16 -1.08 -7.57
N GLU A 89 18.11 -1.17 -8.50
CA GLU A 89 19.44 -1.72 -8.30
C GLU A 89 20.21 -0.91 -7.26
N GLU A 90 20.23 0.42 -7.40
CA GLU A 90 20.90 1.29 -6.43
C GLU A 90 20.24 1.25 -5.04
N LEU A 91 18.91 1.22 -4.98
CA LEU A 91 18.17 1.10 -3.71
C LEU A 91 18.38 -0.26 -3.04
N GLY A 92 18.60 -1.32 -3.81
CA GLY A 92 18.87 -2.66 -3.30
C GLY A 92 20.33 -2.92 -2.94
N ARG A 93 21.26 -2.03 -3.34
CA ARG A 93 22.70 -2.26 -3.20
C ARG A 93 23.14 -2.26 -1.73
N PRO A 94 23.81 -3.32 -1.24
CA PRO A 94 24.35 -3.34 0.11
C PRO A 94 25.40 -2.25 0.35
N VAL A 95 25.53 -1.83 1.61
CA VAL A 95 26.56 -0.90 2.07
C VAL A 95 27.57 -1.66 2.92
N GLU A 96 28.84 -1.63 2.50
CA GLU A 96 29.99 -2.25 3.18
C GLU A 96 29.76 -3.71 3.58
N ASP A 97 28.97 -4.44 2.78
CA ASP A 97 28.53 -5.82 3.05
C ASP A 97 28.01 -6.05 4.48
N THR A 98 27.47 -5.00 5.10
CA THR A 98 27.02 -4.98 6.49
C THR A 98 25.56 -4.58 6.58
N LEU A 99 25.12 -3.64 5.75
CA LEU A 99 23.73 -3.20 5.66
C LEU A 99 23.14 -3.63 4.32
N PHE A 100 22.08 -4.44 4.38
CA PHE A 100 21.38 -5.00 3.22
C PHE A 100 19.96 -4.41 3.13
N PHE A 101 19.48 -4.20 1.91
CA PHE A 101 18.19 -3.56 1.67
C PHE A 101 17.22 -4.50 0.96
N ALA A 102 15.98 -4.50 1.44
CA ALA A 102 14.86 -5.22 0.86
C ALA A 102 13.59 -4.36 0.92
N GLY A 103 12.58 -4.76 0.13
CA GLY A 103 11.32 -4.05 0.01
C GLY A 103 10.93 -3.85 -1.44
N GLU A 104 9.67 -3.52 -1.67
CA GLU A 104 9.09 -3.40 -3.03
C GLU A 104 9.90 -2.48 -3.95
N ALA A 105 10.48 -1.40 -3.40
CA ALA A 105 11.23 -0.41 -4.17
C ALA A 105 12.60 -0.91 -4.66
N SER A 106 13.05 -2.05 -4.16
CA SER A 106 14.36 -2.65 -4.49
C SER A 106 14.24 -3.88 -5.39
N ASP A 107 13.04 -4.22 -5.87
CA ASP A 107 12.88 -5.33 -6.80
C ASP A 107 13.34 -4.94 -8.21
N VAL A 108 14.33 -5.67 -8.72
CA VAL A 108 14.94 -5.44 -10.04
C VAL A 108 14.28 -6.26 -11.16
N SER A 109 13.32 -7.13 -10.81
CA SER A 109 12.63 -8.01 -11.76
C SER A 109 11.42 -7.34 -12.46
N GLY A 110 11.23 -6.04 -12.24
CA GLY A 110 10.11 -5.27 -12.77
C GLY A 110 8.81 -5.40 -11.96
N ASN A 111 8.87 -5.98 -10.75
CA ASN A 111 7.71 -6.13 -9.86
C ASN A 111 7.71 -5.09 -8.73
N ASN A 112 8.35 -3.94 -8.92
CA ASN A 112 8.31 -2.84 -7.96
C ASN A 112 6.86 -2.34 -7.77
N GLY A 113 6.56 -1.85 -6.57
CA GLY A 113 5.22 -1.45 -6.17
C GLY A 113 4.27 -2.61 -5.84
N THR A 114 4.79 -3.85 -5.73
CA THR A 114 3.98 -5.04 -5.46
C THR A 114 4.43 -5.80 -4.21
N VAL A 115 3.49 -6.56 -3.63
CA VAL A 115 3.77 -7.48 -2.51
C VAL A 115 4.75 -8.58 -2.93
N HIS A 116 4.59 -9.15 -4.13
CA HIS A 116 5.47 -10.22 -4.61
C HIS A 116 6.91 -9.71 -4.83
N GLY A 117 7.10 -8.48 -5.32
CA GLY A 117 8.41 -7.84 -5.41
C GLY A 117 9.06 -7.62 -4.03
N ALA A 118 8.27 -7.21 -3.02
CA ALA A 118 8.76 -7.11 -1.65
C ALA A 118 9.24 -8.47 -1.09
N ILE A 119 8.48 -9.53 -1.33
CA ILE A 119 8.86 -10.90 -0.91
C ILE A 119 10.12 -11.37 -1.64
N ALA A 120 10.19 -11.16 -2.95
CA ALA A 120 11.34 -11.56 -3.78
C ALA A 120 12.62 -10.84 -3.35
N SER A 121 12.57 -9.53 -3.15
CA SER A 121 13.71 -8.75 -2.65
C SER A 121 14.16 -9.17 -1.25
N GLY A 122 13.24 -9.56 -0.35
CA GLY A 122 13.58 -10.11 0.96
C GLY A 122 14.35 -11.42 0.88
N ARG A 123 13.97 -12.31 -0.04
CA ARG A 123 14.71 -13.56 -0.32
C ARG A 123 16.10 -13.28 -0.87
N ARG A 124 16.23 -12.30 -1.78
CA ARG A 124 17.51 -11.86 -2.33
C ARG A 124 18.44 -11.33 -1.24
N ALA A 125 18.00 -10.37 -0.44
CA ALA A 125 18.80 -9.79 0.65
C ALA A 125 19.23 -10.87 1.67
N THR A 126 18.36 -11.85 1.95
CA THR A 126 18.73 -12.99 2.81
C THR A 126 19.86 -13.81 2.19
N ALA A 127 19.82 -14.09 0.88
CA ALA A 127 20.88 -14.82 0.20
C ALA A 127 22.22 -14.06 0.23
N GLU A 128 22.19 -12.74 0.03
CA GLU A 128 23.37 -11.86 0.14
C GLU A 128 24.01 -11.92 1.54
N ILE A 129 23.19 -11.85 2.59
CA ILE A 129 23.64 -11.99 3.99
C ILE A 129 24.30 -13.35 4.23
N VAL A 130 23.65 -14.44 3.80
CA VAL A 130 24.17 -15.81 4.01
C VAL A 130 25.51 -16.01 3.28
N GLN A 131 25.64 -15.50 2.05
CA GLN A 131 26.90 -15.55 1.31
C GLN A 131 28.00 -14.81 2.07
N ARG A 132 27.74 -13.59 2.56
CA ARG A 132 28.73 -12.82 3.31
C ARG A 132 29.20 -13.52 4.59
N VAL A 133 28.27 -14.11 5.35
CA VAL A 133 28.60 -14.85 6.58
C VAL A 133 29.39 -16.12 6.26
N GLY A 134 29.01 -16.85 5.20
CA GLY A 134 29.72 -18.06 4.75
C GLY A 134 31.15 -17.78 4.29
N SER A 135 31.35 -16.72 3.51
CA SER A 135 32.68 -16.28 3.08
C SER A 135 33.56 -15.83 4.23
N SER A 136 32.99 -15.27 5.31
CA SER A 136 33.76 -14.88 6.50
C SER A 136 34.30 -16.07 7.29
N LYS A 137 33.62 -17.21 7.26
CA LYS A 137 34.04 -18.44 7.97
C LYS A 137 35.09 -19.27 7.23
N SER A 138 35.38 -18.95 5.98
CA SER A 138 36.34 -19.69 5.14
C SER A 138 37.75 -19.10 5.18
N VAL A 139 37.96 -18.06 5.98
CA VAL A 139 39.21 -17.28 6.09
C VAL A 139 39.84 -17.39 7.50
N GLU A 140 39.25 -18.18 8.40
CA GLU A 140 39.87 -18.65 9.66
C GLU A 140 40.30 -20.11 9.52
#